data_AF-A0A382LXX6-F1
#
_entry.id   AF-A0A382LXX6-F1
#
_cell.length_a   1.000
_cell.length_b   1.000
_cell.length_c   1.000
_cell.angle_alpha   90.00
_cell.angle_beta   90.00
_cell.angle_gamma   90.00
#
_symmetry.space_group_name_H-M   'P 1'
#
loop_
_entity.id
_entity.type
_entity.pdbx_description
1 polymer ?
#
loop_
_entity_poly.entity_id
_entity_poly.type
_entity_poly.pdbx_seq_one_letter_code
_entity_poly.pdbx_strand_id
1 'polypeptide(L)'
;MISMTDEKDAFPINEKEVMDYYGYFGSFGRFKMKIKFLRNWILHSLAYSSPSSAFVIKMQRSRGVRIGKNCHFNPYVLIDLIYPKMIEIGDNVSLGSHSMIFAHSNPSANLFLKQGEYPRKIQKSSLNQGQ
;
A
#
# COMPACT_ATOMS: atom_id res chain seq x y z
N MET A 1 -21.48 17.04 -31.37
CA MET A 1 -21.56 16.16 -30.18
C MET A 1 -20.60 15.01 -30.41
N ILE A 2 -19.44 15.01 -29.74
CA ILE A 2 -18.51 13.88 -29.80
C ILE A 2 -19.14 12.78 -28.94
N SER A 3 -19.43 11.64 -29.57
CA SER A 3 -19.86 10.42 -28.89
C SER A 3 -18.75 9.99 -27.93
N MET A 4 -18.95 10.19 -26.62
CA MET A 4 -18.15 9.56 -25.57
C MET A 4 -18.46 8.05 -25.60
N THR A 5 -17.89 7.34 -26.57
CA THR A 5 -17.90 5.87 -26.57
C THR A 5 -16.97 5.38 -25.47
N ASP A 6 -17.57 4.83 -24.41
CA ASP A 6 -17.01 3.84 -23.49
C ASP A 6 -15.53 4.03 -23.10
N GLU A 7 -15.24 5.00 -22.23
CA GLU A 7 -14.12 4.82 -21.30
C GLU A 7 -14.48 3.64 -20.40
N LYS A 8 -14.03 2.44 -20.78
CA LYS A 8 -14.20 1.23 -19.98
C LYS A 8 -13.60 1.49 -18.58
N ASP A 9 -14.43 1.33 -17.55
CA ASP A 9 -14.06 1.62 -16.17
C ASP A 9 -13.13 0.54 -15.59
N ALA A 10 -11.96 0.94 -15.10
CA ALA A 10 -10.98 0.07 -14.44
C ALA A 10 -11.28 -0.21 -12.95
N PHE A 11 -12.15 0.58 -12.31
CA PHE A 11 -12.43 0.47 -10.87
C PHE A 11 -12.95 -0.92 -10.45
N PRO A 12 -13.90 -1.57 -11.15
CA PRO A 12 -14.38 -2.90 -10.77
C PRO A 12 -13.28 -3.97 -10.81
N ILE A 13 -12.37 -3.89 -11.80
CA ILE A 13 -11.24 -4.80 -11.93
C ILE A 13 -10.25 -4.57 -10.78
N ASN A 14 -9.92 -3.30 -10.49
CA ASN A 14 -9.04 -2.95 -9.39
C ASN A 14 -9.58 -3.41 -8.03
N GLU A 15 -10.88 -3.23 -7.80
CA GLU A 15 -11.55 -3.66 -6.57
C GLU A 15 -11.46 -5.18 -6.44
N LYS A 16 -11.79 -5.92 -7.50
CA LYS A 16 -11.73 -7.39 -7.52
C LYS A 16 -10.34 -7.92 -7.23
N GLU A 17 -9.31 -7.43 -7.92
CA GLU A 17 -7.92 -7.87 -7.69
C GLU A 17 -7.45 -7.65 -6.23
N VAL A 18 -7.88 -6.55 -5.59
CA VAL A 18 -7.57 -6.28 -4.19
C VAL A 18 -8.35 -7.22 -3.27
N MET A 19 -9.64 -7.44 -3.55
CA MET A 19 -10.47 -8.38 -2.81
C MET A 19 -9.90 -9.79 -2.86
N ASP A 20 -9.51 -10.25 -4.04
CA ASP A 20 -8.91 -11.57 -4.28
C ASP A 20 -7.62 -11.74 -3.47
N TYR A 21 -6.73 -10.73 -3.48
CA TYR A 21 -5.52 -10.73 -2.64
C TYR A 21 -5.82 -10.88 -1.14
N TYR A 22 -6.87 -10.21 -0.65
CA TYR A 22 -7.27 -10.26 0.75
C TYR A 22 -8.17 -11.45 1.10
N GLY A 23 -8.53 -12.30 0.12
CA GLY A 23 -9.45 -13.42 0.30
C GLY A 23 -10.87 -12.96 0.68
N TYR A 24 -11.32 -11.83 0.14
CA TYR A 24 -12.63 -11.27 0.38
C TYR A 24 -13.57 -11.54 -0.78
N PHE A 25 -14.81 -11.92 -0.48
CA PHE A 25 -15.82 -12.27 -1.49
C PHE A 25 -17.17 -11.62 -1.19
N GLY A 26 -17.92 -11.31 -2.25
CA GLY A 26 -19.26 -10.74 -2.16
C GLY A 26 -19.33 -9.35 -1.50
N SER A 27 -20.55 -8.92 -1.18
CA SER A 27 -20.79 -7.58 -0.63
C SER A 27 -20.24 -7.39 0.78
N PHE A 28 -20.28 -8.43 1.63
CA PHE A 28 -19.69 -8.37 2.96
C PHE A 28 -18.15 -8.27 2.90
N GLY A 29 -17.51 -9.00 1.97
CA GLY A 29 -16.08 -8.88 1.70
C GLY A 29 -15.66 -7.47 1.28
N ARG A 30 -16.43 -6.83 0.37
CA ARG A 30 -16.23 -5.44 -0.02
C ARG A 30 -16.29 -4.48 1.16
N PHE A 31 -17.30 -4.64 2.02
CA PHE A 31 -17.44 -3.80 3.21
C PHE A 31 -16.24 -3.96 4.17
N LYS A 32 -15.83 -5.21 4.44
CA LYS A 32 -14.65 -5.53 5.26
C LYS A 32 -13.37 -4.93 4.69
N MET A 33 -13.21 -4.95 3.36
CA MET A 33 -12.10 -4.30 2.65
C MET A 33 -12.07 -2.80 2.88
N LYS A 34 -13.22 -2.12 2.74
CA LYS A 34 -13.32 -0.67 2.96
C LYS A 34 -12.95 -0.29 4.39
N ILE A 35 -13.44 -1.01 5.40
CA ILE A 35 -13.06 -0.81 6.80
C ILE A 35 -11.56 -1.00 6.99
N LYS A 36 -10.98 -2.07 6.41
CA LYS A 36 -9.55 -2.34 6.50
C LYS A 36 -8.72 -1.19 5.92
N PHE A 37 -9.14 -0.64 4.79
CA PHE A 37 -8.44 0.44 4.11
C PHE A 37 -8.57 1.76 4.85
N LEU A 38 -9.76 2.05 5.38
CA LEU A 38 -9.97 3.20 6.27
C LEU A 38 -9.05 3.13 7.50
N ARG A 39 -9.02 1.97 8.17
CA ARG A 39 -8.11 1.75 9.31
C ARG A 39 -6.64 1.92 8.90
N ASN A 40 -6.23 1.33 7.78
CA ASN A 40 -4.85 1.46 7.28
C ASN A 40 -4.51 2.92 6.97
N TRP A 41 -5.42 3.67 6.38
CA TRP A 41 -5.26 5.09 6.09
C TRP A 41 -5.10 5.92 7.36
N ILE A 42 -5.99 5.76 8.35
CA ILE A 42 -5.87 6.47 9.64
C ILE A 42 -4.52 6.19 10.29
N LEU A 43 -4.14 4.92 10.41
CA LEU A 43 -2.86 4.53 11.02
C LEU A 43 -1.67 5.07 10.23
N HIS A 44 -1.75 5.08 8.90
CA HIS A 44 -0.69 5.63 8.07
C HIS A 44 -0.57 7.14 8.23
N SER A 45 -1.68 7.87 8.19
CA SER A 45 -1.70 9.33 8.36
C SER A 45 -1.13 9.74 9.72
N LEU A 46 -1.48 9.00 10.78
CA LEU A 46 -0.90 9.19 12.11
C LEU A 46 0.62 8.95 12.11
N ALA A 47 1.09 7.91 11.42
CA ALA A 47 2.52 7.62 11.29
C ALA A 47 3.24 8.68 10.45
N TYR A 48 2.66 9.10 9.33
CA TYR A 48 3.29 9.94 8.31
C TYR A 48 3.70 11.31 8.87
N SER A 49 2.86 11.93 9.70
CA SER A 49 3.16 13.27 10.24
C SER A 49 3.79 13.24 11.64
N SER A 50 4.12 12.07 12.18
CA SER A 50 4.62 11.96 13.56
C SER A 50 6.14 12.13 13.64
N PRO A 51 6.67 12.97 14.55
CA PRO A 51 8.10 13.07 14.82
C PRO A 51 8.66 11.91 15.66
N SER A 52 7.79 11.11 16.30
CA SER A 52 8.23 10.02 17.16
C SER A 52 8.41 8.73 16.37
N SER A 53 9.66 8.38 16.04
CA SER A 53 9.95 7.16 15.27
C SER A 53 9.36 5.90 15.92
N ALA A 54 9.34 5.78 17.25
CA ALA A 54 8.76 4.62 17.93
C ALA A 54 7.25 4.51 17.66
N PHE A 55 6.54 5.65 17.65
CA PHE A 55 5.12 5.71 17.31
C PHE A 55 4.89 5.37 15.84
N VAL A 56 5.70 5.93 14.92
CA VAL A 56 5.66 5.61 13.49
C VAL A 56 5.78 4.10 13.28
N ILE A 57 6.81 3.48 13.84
CA ILE A 57 7.06 2.04 13.71
C ILE A 57 5.90 1.22 14.27
N LYS A 58 5.34 1.60 15.43
CA LYS A 58 4.17 0.92 16.02
C LYS A 58 2.97 0.98 15.09
N MET A 59 2.65 2.14 14.54
CA MET A 59 1.53 2.33 13.61
C MET A 59 1.75 1.51 12.32
N GLN A 60 2.95 1.54 11.74
CA GLN A 60 3.25 0.78 10.52
C GLN A 60 3.17 -0.74 10.75
N ARG A 61 3.70 -1.26 11.87
CA ARG A 61 3.52 -2.67 12.26
C ARG A 61 2.05 -3.05 12.40
N SER A 62 1.23 -2.18 13.00
CA SER A 62 -0.20 -2.44 13.21
C SER A 62 -1.02 -2.55 11.90
N ARG A 63 -0.49 -2.03 10.79
CA ARG A 63 -1.05 -2.17 9.44
C ARG A 63 -0.59 -3.44 8.72
N GLY A 64 0.46 -4.09 9.22
CA GLY A 64 1.01 -5.33 8.71
C GLY A 64 2.43 -5.23 8.14
N VAL A 65 3.09 -4.07 8.21
CA VAL A 65 4.49 -3.92 7.80
C VAL A 65 5.38 -4.72 8.74
N ARG A 66 6.25 -5.57 8.19
CA ARG A 66 7.26 -6.31 8.99
C ARG A 66 8.45 -5.40 9.18
N ILE A 67 8.75 -5.02 10.43
CA ILE A 67 9.85 -4.10 10.76
C ILE A 67 10.71 -4.75 11.84
N GLY A 68 12.01 -4.89 11.57
CA GLY A 68 13.03 -5.40 12.47
C GLY A 68 13.30 -4.51 13.68
N LYS A 69 14.36 -4.83 14.42
CA LYS A 69 14.82 -4.12 15.62
C LYS A 69 15.66 -2.91 15.24
N ASN A 70 15.78 -1.96 16.17
CA ASN A 70 16.65 -0.78 16.05
C ASN A 70 16.44 0.06 14.78
N CYS A 71 15.21 0.15 14.29
CA CYS A 71 14.88 0.99 13.14
C CYS A 71 14.57 2.42 13.57
N HIS A 72 14.82 3.38 12.67
CA HIS A 72 14.46 4.79 12.86
C HIS A 72 13.79 5.37 11.62
N PHE A 73 12.53 5.81 11.73
CA PHE A 73 11.79 6.39 10.62
C PHE A 73 11.51 7.86 10.90
N ASN A 74 11.98 8.72 10.00
CA ASN A 74 11.66 10.15 10.02
C ASN A 74 10.19 10.40 9.61
N PRO A 75 9.65 11.60 9.91
CA PRO A 75 8.40 12.07 9.33
C PRO A 75 8.39 11.97 7.81
N TYR A 76 7.19 11.84 7.25
CA TYR A 76 6.89 11.84 5.83
C TYR A 76 7.40 10.62 5.05
N VAL A 77 7.72 9.53 5.75
CA VAL A 77 7.97 8.23 5.11
C VAL A 77 6.63 7.65 4.62
N LEU A 78 6.52 7.50 3.30
CA LEU A 78 5.35 6.91 2.64
C LEU A 78 5.57 5.40 2.45
N ILE A 79 4.70 4.60 3.04
CA ILE A 79 4.72 3.13 2.90
C ILE A 79 3.38 2.69 2.31
N ASP A 80 3.46 1.78 1.34
CA ASP A 80 2.34 1.20 0.60
C ASP A 80 1.04 1.12 1.42
N LEU A 81 0.01 1.82 0.95
CA LEU A 81 -1.28 1.88 1.64
C LEU A 81 -2.06 0.57 1.52
N ILE A 82 -1.95 -0.07 0.35
CA ILE A 82 -2.81 -1.16 -0.12
C ILE A 82 -2.23 -2.50 0.30
N TYR A 83 -0.91 -2.70 0.22
CA TYR A 83 -0.24 -3.97 0.49
C TYR A 83 0.85 -3.88 1.57
N PRO A 84 0.57 -3.34 2.78
CA PRO A 84 1.60 -3.18 3.82
C PRO A 84 2.25 -4.51 4.26
N LYS A 85 1.52 -5.63 4.13
CA LYS A 85 2.04 -6.98 4.45
C LYS A 85 3.16 -7.46 3.51
N MET A 86 3.28 -6.84 2.35
CA MET A 86 4.33 -7.15 1.37
C MET A 86 5.62 -6.36 1.61
N ILE A 87 5.64 -5.52 2.65
CA ILE A 87 6.81 -4.72 3.02
C ILE A 87 7.52 -5.38 4.20
N GLU A 88 8.81 -5.64 4.01
CA GLU A 88 9.71 -6.11 5.05
C GLU A 88 10.92 -5.17 5.19
N ILE A 89 11.15 -4.71 6.40
CA ILE A 89 12.26 -3.84 6.77
C ILE A 89 13.07 -4.60 7.82
N GLY A 90 14.35 -4.83 7.52
CA GLY A 90 15.27 -5.57 8.37
C GLY A 90 15.65 -4.83 9.65
N ASP A 91 16.63 -5.37 10.36
CA ASP A 91 17.18 -4.75 11.57
C ASP A 91 18.12 -3.58 11.22
N ASN A 92 18.18 -2.57 12.09
CA ASN A 92 19.10 -1.43 12.00
C ASN A 92 18.94 -0.60 10.71
N VAL A 93 17.70 -0.36 10.25
CA VAL A 93 17.39 0.45 9.07
C VAL A 93 16.93 1.85 9.48
N SER A 94 17.40 2.88 8.77
CA SER A 94 16.93 4.26 8.95
C SER A 94 16.27 4.79 7.68
N LEU A 95 15.03 5.26 7.79
CA LEU A 95 14.32 5.86 6.67
C LEU A 95 14.32 7.38 6.80
N GLY A 96 14.94 8.04 5.82
CA GLY A 96 14.94 9.50 5.69
C GLY A 96 13.55 10.06 5.35
N SER A 97 13.31 11.34 5.62
CA SER A 97 12.05 11.99 5.30
C SER A 97 11.76 11.91 3.79
N HIS A 98 10.49 11.76 3.43
CA HIS A 98 10.04 11.60 2.02
C HIS A 98 10.51 10.32 1.33
N SER A 99 11.10 9.37 2.06
CA SER A 99 11.33 8.03 1.53
C SER A 99 10.01 7.35 1.18
N MET A 100 10.03 6.55 0.12
CA MET A 100 8.84 5.92 -0.42
C MET A 100 9.10 4.42 -0.64
N ILE A 101 8.24 3.57 -0.06
CA ILE A 101 8.35 2.11 -0.21
C ILE A 101 7.00 1.56 -0.70
N PHE A 102 6.98 1.06 -1.94
CA PHE A 102 5.81 0.44 -2.55
C PHE A 102 6.07 -1.03 -2.88
N ALA A 103 5.04 -1.85 -2.71
CA ALA A 103 5.01 -3.27 -3.05
C ALA A 103 4.17 -3.56 -4.30
N HIS A 104 3.56 -2.53 -4.90
CA HIS A 104 2.77 -2.71 -6.09
C HIS A 104 2.96 -1.59 -7.11
N SER A 105 2.78 -1.98 -8.37
CA SER A 105 2.53 -1.06 -9.47
C SER A 105 1.18 -1.41 -10.09
N ASN A 106 0.35 -0.38 -10.30
CA ASN A 106 -0.96 -0.54 -10.93
C ASN A 106 -1.36 0.75 -11.65
N PRO A 107 -1.40 0.78 -13.00
CA PRO A 107 -1.97 1.88 -13.76
C PRO A 107 -3.49 1.85 -13.62
N SER A 108 -3.99 2.27 -12.45
CA SER A 108 -5.36 2.02 -11.99
C SER A 108 -6.45 2.64 -12.85
N ALA A 109 -6.15 3.66 -13.66
CA ALA A 109 -7.12 4.37 -14.48
C ALA A 109 -7.08 3.99 -15.97
N ASN A 110 -6.04 3.28 -16.44
CA ASN A 110 -5.83 3.05 -17.87
C ASN A 110 -5.91 1.56 -18.20
N LEU A 111 -7.04 1.13 -18.75
CA LEU A 111 -7.26 -0.27 -19.13
C LEU A 111 -6.35 -0.75 -20.25
N PHE A 112 -5.97 0.12 -21.19
CA PHE A 112 -5.03 -0.23 -22.25
C PHE A 112 -3.68 -0.66 -21.65
N LEU A 113 -3.13 0.14 -20.74
CA LEU A 113 -1.88 -0.20 -20.05
C LEU A 113 -2.06 -1.43 -19.15
N LYS A 114 -3.18 -1.54 -18.44
CA LYS A 114 -3.43 -2.62 -17.49
C LYS A 114 -3.62 -3.99 -18.16
N GLN A 115 -4.28 -4.04 -19.32
CA GLN A 115 -4.54 -5.29 -20.07
C GLN A 115 -3.39 -5.66 -21.01
N GLY A 116 -2.54 -4.70 -21.38
CA GLY A 116 -1.36 -4.91 -22.21
C GLY A 116 -0.07 -4.95 -21.40
N GLU A 117 0.69 -3.85 -21.47
CA GLU A 117 2.11 -3.80 -21.08
C GLU A 117 2.36 -3.77 -19.56
N TYR A 118 1.39 -3.32 -18.77
CA TYR A 118 1.55 -3.04 -17.33
C TYR A 118 0.41 -3.62 -16.49
N PRO A 119 0.22 -4.95 -16.46
CA PRO A 119 -0.71 -5.57 -15.52
C PRO A 119 -0.29 -5.29 -14.07
N ARG A 120 -1.26 -5.34 -13.15
CA ARG A 120 -0.97 -5.16 -11.71
C ARG A 120 0.04 -6.21 -11.27
N LYS A 121 1.14 -5.75 -10.66
CA LYS A 121 2.15 -6.63 -10.05
C LYS A 121 2.25 -6.30 -8.57
N ILE A 122 2.22 -7.34 -7.74
CA ILE A 122 2.48 -7.27 -6.30
C ILE A 122 3.77 -8.02 -6.06
N GLN A 123 4.78 -7.35 -5.53
CA GLN A 123 6.07 -7.94 -5.22
C GLN A 123 6.47 -7.54 -3.81
N LYS A 124 7.15 -8.45 -3.12
CA LYS A 124 7.70 -8.17 -1.80
C LYS A 124 8.80 -7.11 -1.92
N SER A 125 8.73 -6.05 -1.12
CA SER A 125 9.77 -5.02 -1.04
C SER A 125 10.51 -5.20 0.27
N SER A 126 11.82 -5.46 0.17
CA SER A 126 12.69 -5.71 1.32
C SER A 126 13.82 -4.69 1.40
N LEU A 127 13.99 -4.07 2.57
CA LEU A 127 15.17 -3.27 2.91
C LEU A 127 16.03 -4.04 3.92
N ASN A 128 17.32 -4.17 3.60
CA ASN A 128 18.28 -4.92 4.41
C ASN A 128 19.16 -3.97 5.24
N GLN A 129 19.87 -4.52 6.22
CA GLN A 129 20.73 -3.79 7.14
C GLN A 129 21.72 -2.86 6.41
N GLY A 130 21.90 -1.64 6.95
CA GLY A 130 22.90 -0.68 6.46
C GLY A 130 22.41 0.27 5.36
N GLN A 131 21.10 0.27 5.07
CA GLN A 131 20.43 1.23 4.18
C GLN A 131 19.69 2.32 4.95
#